data_AF-E3MAQ9-F1
#
_entry.id   AF-E3MAQ9-F1
#
_cell.length_a   1.000
_cell.length_b   1.000
_cell.length_c   1.000
_cell.angle_alpha   90.00
_cell.angle_beta   90.00
_cell.angle_gamma   90.00
#
_symmetry.space_group_name_H-M   'P 1'
#
loop_
_entity.id
_entity.type
_entity.pdbx_description
1 polymer ?
#
loop_
_entity_poly.entity_id
_entity_poly.type
_entity_poly.pdbx_seq_one_letter_code
_entity_poly.pdbx_strand_id
1 'polypeptide(L)'
;MRSLATTLIVISSICLLKQVSSEIDEKQVVADENSLSDETKALSHHHHHHRIRHGKVHRKRQPVCVNGKPVEGVCECELDFVGKHCEKKKNCQSYRRYKNGSCPECLKGYKGEFCEEIICYNGTPDTHLTECNCDDPYSGKHCDELETKKIYSYYNRKVFLLGPLGAISLIPMCAMYMICEYFAKKRQVKRVGLMMEGQNINVQDRLLEKLLNNM
;
A
#
# COMPACT_ATOMS: atom_id res chain seq x y z
N MET A 1 -12.87 24.21 -40.52
CA MET A 1 -12.77 22.74 -40.33
C MET A 1 -11.51 22.26 -39.58
N ARG A 2 -10.70 23.12 -38.93
CA ARG A 2 -9.54 22.69 -38.12
C ARG A 2 -9.81 22.64 -36.60
N SER A 3 -10.86 23.31 -36.12
CA SER A 3 -11.15 23.44 -34.68
C SER A 3 -11.87 22.23 -34.05
N LEU A 4 -12.58 21.42 -34.85
CA LEU A 4 -13.35 20.28 -34.35
C LEU A 4 -12.49 19.02 -34.12
N ALA A 5 -11.39 18.88 -34.87
CA ALA A 5 -10.48 17.75 -34.72
C ALA A 5 -9.67 17.84 -33.41
N THR A 6 -9.25 19.05 -33.04
CA THR A 6 -8.51 19.31 -31.79
C THR A 6 -9.36 19.09 -30.55
N THR A 7 -10.66 19.43 -30.57
CA THR A 7 -11.56 19.20 -29.43
C THR A 7 -11.88 17.72 -29.22
N LEU A 8 -12.02 16.95 -30.30
CA LEU A 8 -12.27 15.50 -30.22
C LEU A 8 -11.07 14.73 -29.64
N ILE A 9 -9.84 15.14 -29.95
CA ILE A 9 -8.63 14.53 -29.41
C ILE A 9 -8.51 14.78 -27.90
N VAL A 10 -8.78 16.01 -27.45
CA VAL A 10 -8.71 16.35 -26.01
C VAL A 10 -9.76 15.59 -25.19
N ILE A 11 -10.98 15.43 -25.71
CA ILE A 11 -12.04 14.68 -25.03
C ILE A 11 -11.72 13.18 -24.98
N SER A 12 -11.13 12.61 -26.04
CA SER A 12 -10.70 11.21 -26.07
C SER A 12 -9.58 10.92 -25.05
N SER A 13 -8.62 11.83 -24.88
CA SER A 13 -7.54 11.68 -23.90
C SER A 13 -8.05 11.76 -22.45
N ILE A 14 -9.06 12.60 -22.18
CA ILE A 14 -9.67 12.71 -20.84
C ILE A 14 -10.50 11.46 -20.49
N CYS A 15 -11.16 10.83 -21.47
CA CYS A 15 -11.90 9.58 -21.24
C CYS A 15 -10.97 8.39 -20.96
N LEU A 16 -9.83 8.27 -21.65
CA LEU A 16 -8.87 7.18 -21.41
C LEU A 16 -8.21 7.27 -20.03
N LEU A 17 -7.93 8.48 -19.54
CA LEU A 17 -7.40 8.68 -18.18
C LEU A 17 -8.38 8.25 -17.07
N LYS A 18 -9.69 8.36 -17.31
CA LYS A 18 -10.71 7.90 -16.35
C LYS A 18 -10.82 6.37 -16.28
N GLN A 19 -10.66 5.66 -17.39
CA GLN A 19 -10.71 4.19 -17.41
C GLN A 19 -9.52 3.55 -16.70
N VAL A 20 -8.32 4.14 -16.81
CA VAL A 20 -7.13 3.61 -16.12
C VAL A 20 -7.21 3.79 -14.60
N SER A 21 -7.87 4.87 -14.13
CA SER A 21 -8.01 5.10 -12.69
C SER A 21 -8.98 4.15 -12.00
N SER A 22 -9.94 3.54 -12.72
CA SER A 22 -10.90 2.58 -12.14
C SER A 22 -10.37 1.15 -12.07
N GLU A 23 -9.33 0.81 -12.85
CA GLU A 23 -8.80 -0.56 -12.93
C GLU A 23 -7.74 -0.87 -11.86
N ILE A 24 -7.27 0.16 -11.14
CA ILE A 24 -6.23 0.05 -10.11
C ILE A 24 -6.81 -0.28 -8.73
N ASP A 25 -8.07 0.08 -8.44
CA ASP A 25 -8.68 -0.17 -7.12
C ASP A 25 -9.17 -1.62 -6.91
N GLU A 26 -9.31 -2.43 -7.96
CA GLU A 26 -9.90 -3.79 -7.84
C GLU A 26 -8.86 -4.89 -7.61
N LYS A 27 -7.56 -4.63 -7.83
CA LYS A 27 -6.50 -5.66 -7.79
C LYS A 27 -5.80 -5.86 -6.45
N GLN A 28 -6.18 -5.15 -5.40
CA GLN A 28 -5.45 -5.17 -4.12
C GLN A 28 -6.09 -6.02 -3.01
N VAL A 29 -7.17 -6.77 -3.28
CA VAL A 29 -7.91 -7.51 -2.22
C VAL A 29 -7.81 -9.04 -2.33
N VAL A 30 -7.16 -9.61 -3.36
CA VAL A 30 -7.13 -11.07 -3.55
C VAL A 30 -5.71 -11.62 -3.59
N ALA A 31 -5.06 -11.66 -2.43
CA ALA A 31 -3.93 -12.53 -2.16
C ALA A 31 -3.69 -12.60 -0.65
N ASP A 32 -4.38 -13.50 0.04
CA ASP A 32 -3.76 -14.40 1.03
C ASP A 32 -4.75 -15.44 1.56
N GLU A 33 -4.19 -16.61 1.90
CA GLU A 33 -4.78 -17.76 2.59
C GLU A 33 -5.43 -18.87 1.73
N ASN A 34 -4.55 -19.73 1.21
CA ASN A 34 -4.84 -21.13 0.91
C ASN A 34 -3.82 -22.02 1.65
N SER A 35 -4.26 -22.71 2.70
CA SER A 35 -3.65 -23.93 3.28
C SER A 35 -4.65 -24.42 4.35
N LEU A 36 -4.97 -25.68 4.57
CA LEU A 36 -4.49 -26.98 4.11
C LEU A 36 -5.60 -27.99 4.49
N SER A 37 -5.84 -28.97 3.64
CA SER A 37 -6.78 -30.08 3.75
C SER A 37 -6.54 -31.02 4.94
N ASP A 38 -7.60 -31.61 5.51
CA ASP A 38 -7.72 -33.08 5.51
C ASP A 38 -9.13 -33.57 5.87
N GLU A 39 -9.68 -34.43 5.00
CA GLU A 39 -10.87 -35.25 5.24
C GLU A 39 -10.46 -36.58 5.88
N THR A 40 -11.17 -37.04 6.90
CA THR A 40 -11.22 -38.48 7.21
C THR A 40 -12.61 -38.88 7.68
N LYS A 41 -13.22 -39.82 6.96
CA LYS A 41 -14.53 -40.41 7.23
C LYS A 41 -14.46 -41.56 8.23
N ALA A 42 -15.58 -41.68 8.96
CA ALA A 42 -16.18 -42.89 9.54
C ALA A 42 -15.55 -43.54 10.79
N LEU A 43 -16.29 -43.53 11.91
CA LEU A 43 -16.94 -44.74 12.45
C LEU A 43 -17.92 -44.33 13.58
N SER A 44 -19.16 -44.81 13.49
CA SER A 44 -20.20 -44.65 14.51
C SER A 44 -20.00 -45.68 15.62
N HIS A 45 -19.79 -45.22 16.86
CA HIS A 45 -19.93 -46.03 18.06
C HIS A 45 -20.75 -45.27 19.11
N HIS A 46 -21.94 -45.81 19.40
CA HIS A 46 -22.80 -45.35 20.48
C HIS A 46 -22.20 -45.69 21.84
N HIS A 47 -21.74 -44.68 22.58
CA HIS A 47 -21.49 -44.80 24.02
C HIS A 47 -22.50 -43.95 24.79
N HIS A 48 -23.30 -44.64 25.61
CA HIS A 48 -24.20 -44.03 26.60
C HIS A 48 -23.38 -43.28 27.66
N HIS A 49 -23.29 -41.96 27.53
CA HIS A 49 -22.80 -41.12 28.62
C HIS A 49 -23.95 -40.71 29.54
N HIS A 50 -23.85 -41.14 30.79
CA HIS A 50 -24.66 -40.64 31.89
C HIS A 50 -24.60 -39.11 31.95
N ARG A 51 -25.75 -38.47 31.74
CA ARG A 51 -25.91 -37.03 31.76
C ARG A 51 -25.96 -36.55 33.21
N ILE A 52 -24.78 -36.38 33.82
CA ILE A 52 -24.66 -35.63 35.08
C ILE A 52 -25.05 -34.18 34.75
N ARG A 53 -26.20 -33.74 35.27
CA ARG A 53 -26.62 -32.34 35.24
C ARG A 53 -25.68 -31.55 36.17
N HIS A 54 -24.52 -31.15 35.64
CA HIS A 54 -23.75 -30.08 36.24
C HIS A 54 -24.62 -28.82 36.18
N GLY A 55 -25.07 -28.37 37.35
CA GLY A 55 -25.61 -27.02 37.50
C GLY A 55 -24.62 -26.05 36.87
N LYS A 56 -25.11 -25.19 35.98
CA LYS A 56 -24.31 -24.11 35.40
C LYS A 56 -24.03 -23.11 36.50
N VAL A 57 -23.02 -23.38 37.31
CA VAL A 57 -22.37 -22.35 38.10
C VAL A 57 -21.78 -21.40 37.06
N HIS A 58 -22.41 -20.24 36.88
CA HIS A 58 -21.83 -19.14 36.12
C HIS A 58 -20.58 -18.68 36.88
N ARG A 59 -19.46 -19.41 36.71
CA ARG A 59 -18.14 -18.91 37.09
C ARG A 59 -17.96 -17.62 36.30
N LYS A 60 -18.05 -16.46 36.98
CA LYS A 60 -17.67 -15.18 36.40
C LYS A 60 -16.29 -15.39 35.75
N ARG A 61 -16.21 -15.21 34.43
CA ARG A 61 -14.94 -15.29 33.72
C ARG A 61 -14.04 -14.21 34.32
N GLN A 62 -12.92 -14.62 34.91
CA GLN A 62 -11.95 -13.67 35.43
C GLN A 62 -11.36 -12.86 34.26
N PRO A 63 -11.09 -11.56 34.44
CA PRO A 63 -10.45 -10.76 33.39
C PRO A 63 -9.03 -11.26 33.14
N VAL A 64 -8.57 -11.17 31.89
CA VAL A 64 -7.17 -11.41 31.55
C VAL A 64 -6.37 -10.18 31.93
N CYS A 65 -5.33 -10.37 32.73
CA CYS A 65 -4.38 -9.34 33.15
C CYS A 65 -3.00 -9.72 32.61
N VAL A 66 -2.33 -8.80 31.92
CA VAL A 66 -1.02 -9.05 31.29
C VAL A 66 0.08 -9.03 32.35
N ASN A 67 0.15 -7.94 33.14
CA ASN A 67 1.14 -7.73 34.20
C ASN A 67 0.46 -7.47 35.55
N GLY A 68 -0.22 -8.48 36.06
CA GLY A 68 -0.98 -8.37 37.30
C GLY A 68 -1.84 -9.59 37.58
N LYS A 69 -2.72 -9.48 38.58
CA LYS A 69 -3.61 -10.56 39.01
C LYS A 69 -5.08 -10.11 39.02
N PRO A 70 -6.02 -10.99 38.64
CA PRO A 70 -7.44 -10.67 38.73
C PRO A 70 -7.90 -10.72 40.19
N VAL A 71 -8.37 -9.60 40.73
CA VAL A 71 -8.93 -9.46 42.08
C VAL A 71 -10.35 -8.90 41.95
N GLU A 72 -11.33 -9.63 42.49
CA GLU A 72 -12.75 -9.22 42.49
C GLU A 72 -13.35 -8.89 41.11
N GLY A 73 -12.74 -9.38 40.02
CA GLY A 73 -13.20 -9.11 38.65
C GLY A 73 -12.56 -7.88 37.99
N VAL A 74 -11.57 -7.26 38.64
CA VAL A 74 -10.72 -6.20 38.08
C VAL A 74 -9.25 -6.67 38.08
N CYS A 75 -8.40 -6.12 37.23
CA CYS A 75 -6.98 -6.39 37.26
C CYS A 75 -6.29 -5.49 38.29
N GLU A 76 -5.63 -6.11 39.28
CA GLU A 76 -4.68 -5.43 40.16
C GLU A 76 -3.30 -5.50 39.51
N CYS A 77 -2.82 -4.35 39.02
CA CYS A 77 -1.56 -4.25 38.28
C CYS A 77 -0.34 -4.25 39.19
N GLU A 78 0.77 -4.76 38.66
CA GLU A 78 2.08 -4.60 39.29
C GLU A 78 2.51 -3.12 39.36
N LEU A 79 3.45 -2.80 40.25
CA LEU A 79 3.82 -1.41 40.59
C LEU A 79 4.20 -0.55 39.37
N ASP A 80 4.81 -1.14 38.34
CA ASP A 80 5.30 -0.47 37.13
C ASP A 80 4.35 -0.57 35.94
N PHE A 81 3.12 -1.08 36.11
CA PHE A 81 2.14 -1.21 35.04
C PHE A 81 0.81 -0.54 35.38
N VAL A 82 0.08 -0.14 34.34
CA VAL A 82 -1.26 0.47 34.41
C VAL A 82 -2.09 0.04 33.20
N GLY A 83 -3.36 0.43 33.21
CA GLY A 83 -4.33 0.07 32.18
C GLY A 83 -5.36 -0.91 32.72
N LYS A 84 -6.43 -1.13 31.94
CA LYS A 84 -7.54 -2.00 32.36
C LYS A 84 -7.12 -3.45 32.51
N HIS A 85 -6.11 -3.85 31.73
CA HIS A 85 -5.54 -5.19 31.68
C HIS A 85 -4.05 -5.18 32.05
N CYS A 86 -3.55 -4.09 32.66
CA CYS A 86 -2.14 -3.90 33.01
C CYS A 86 -1.18 -4.01 31.81
N GLU A 87 -1.64 -3.53 30.66
CA GLU A 87 -0.95 -3.60 29.38
C GLU A 87 0.09 -2.49 29.17
N LYS A 88 -0.06 -1.34 29.86
CA LYS A 88 0.82 -0.19 29.69
C LYS A 88 1.89 -0.14 30.77
N LYS A 89 3.14 0.08 30.38
CA LYS A 89 4.25 0.25 31.32
C LYS A 89 4.38 1.72 31.73
N LYS A 90 4.61 1.98 33.02
CA LYS A 90 4.93 3.30 33.56
C LYS A 90 6.36 3.69 33.20
N ASN A 91 6.55 4.86 32.61
CA ASN A 91 7.88 5.38 32.22
C ASN A 91 8.25 6.60 33.07
N CYS A 92 8.26 6.42 34.40
CA CYS A 92 8.68 7.50 35.31
C CYS A 92 10.21 7.71 35.27
N GLN A 93 10.67 8.94 35.44
CA GLN A 93 12.10 9.29 35.42
C GLN A 93 12.88 8.77 36.63
N SER A 94 12.23 8.64 37.79
CA SER A 94 12.83 8.09 39.01
C SER A 94 12.00 6.92 39.53
N TYR A 95 12.54 6.18 40.50
CA TYR A 95 11.80 5.12 41.22
C TYR A 95 10.77 5.67 42.23
N ARG A 96 10.74 6.98 42.47
CA ARG A 96 9.79 7.59 43.40
C ARG A 96 8.38 7.56 42.80
N ARG A 97 7.38 7.30 43.63
CA ARG A 97 5.95 7.29 43.28
C ARG A 97 5.18 8.09 44.32
N TYR A 98 4.13 8.78 43.90
CA TYR A 98 3.15 9.34 44.84
C TYR A 98 2.35 8.21 45.51
N LYS A 99 1.60 8.55 46.57
CA LYS A 99 0.76 7.57 47.29
C LYS A 99 -0.26 6.88 46.40
N ASN A 100 -0.70 7.54 45.34
CA ASN A 100 -1.65 7.01 44.36
C ASN A 100 -0.97 6.14 43.28
N GLY A 101 0.36 5.96 43.36
CA GLY A 101 1.13 5.19 42.40
C GLY A 101 1.53 5.96 41.13
N SER A 102 1.19 7.25 41.03
CA SER A 102 1.55 8.16 39.93
C SER A 102 3.01 8.59 39.98
N CYS A 103 3.54 9.02 38.83
CA CYS A 103 4.92 9.44 38.69
C CYS A 103 5.08 10.93 39.09
N PRO A 104 6.16 11.32 39.79
CA PRO A 104 6.48 12.73 40.00
C PRO A 104 6.94 13.43 38.71
N GLU A 105 7.67 12.71 37.86
CA GLU A 105 8.20 13.22 36.60
C GLU A 105 8.32 12.06 35.60
N CYS A 106 8.03 12.34 34.33
CA CYS A 106 8.09 11.36 33.24
C CYS A 106 9.46 11.35 32.57
N LEU A 107 9.86 10.18 32.08
CA LEU A 107 10.97 10.11 31.13
C LEU A 107 10.66 10.97 29.90
N LYS A 108 11.72 11.54 29.32
CA LYS A 108 11.60 12.35 28.10
C LYS A 108 10.90 11.55 27.01
N GLY A 109 9.87 12.14 26.39
CA GLY A 109 9.06 11.48 25.36
C GLY A 109 7.85 10.71 25.90
N TYR A 110 7.52 10.83 27.19
CA TYR A 110 6.33 10.24 27.79
C TYR A 110 5.47 11.30 28.49
N LYS A 111 4.17 11.02 28.56
CA LYS A 111 3.17 11.86 29.24
C LYS A 111 2.11 10.99 29.94
N GLY A 112 1.23 11.64 30.70
CA GLY A 112 0.19 11.01 31.51
C GLY A 112 0.50 11.05 33.01
N GLU A 113 -0.49 10.76 33.84
CA GLU A 113 -0.32 10.75 35.30
C GLU A 113 0.64 9.65 35.77
N PHE A 114 0.70 8.54 35.02
CA PHE A 114 1.57 7.40 35.27
C PHE A 114 2.68 7.26 34.21
N CYS A 115 2.88 8.29 33.37
CA CYS A 115 3.83 8.31 32.25
C CYS A 115 3.68 7.09 31.33
N GLU A 116 2.44 6.72 31.07
CA GLU A 116 2.03 5.52 30.34
C GLU A 116 1.77 5.80 28.85
N GLU A 117 1.69 7.07 28.44
CA GLU A 117 1.47 7.46 27.06
C GLU A 117 2.80 7.90 26.43
N ILE A 118 3.13 7.30 25.28
CA ILE A 118 4.27 7.71 24.48
C ILE A 118 3.92 8.95 23.65
N ILE A 119 4.86 9.87 23.53
CA ILE A 119 4.78 11.03 22.63
C ILE A 119 5.48 10.65 21.33
N CYS A 120 4.75 10.72 20.23
CA CYS A 120 5.27 10.51 18.88
C CYS A 120 5.34 11.87 18.15
N TYR A 121 6.49 12.21 17.58
CA TYR A 121 6.66 13.50 16.88
C TYR A 121 6.18 13.44 15.42
N ASN A 122 6.50 12.37 14.71
CA ASN A 122 6.12 12.16 13.30
C ASN A 122 5.42 10.80 13.14
N GLY A 123 4.19 10.70 13.64
CA GLY A 123 3.40 9.48 13.56
C GLY A 123 2.24 9.47 14.54
N THR A 124 1.66 8.30 14.73
CA THR A 124 0.52 8.09 15.64
C THR A 124 0.88 7.13 16.78
N PRO A 125 0.42 7.40 18.02
CA PRO A 125 0.63 6.49 19.14
C PRO A 125 -0.29 5.27 19.01
N ASP A 126 0.24 4.09 19.32
CA ASP A 126 -0.58 2.88 19.46
C ASP A 126 -1.42 2.96 20.75
N THR A 127 -2.68 2.53 20.69
CA THR A 127 -3.60 2.58 21.84
C THR A 127 -3.35 1.48 22.87
N HIS A 128 -2.83 0.33 22.43
CA HIS A 128 -2.63 -0.87 23.24
C HIS A 128 -1.19 -1.02 23.69
N LEU A 129 -0.24 -0.58 22.87
CA LEU A 129 1.19 -0.66 23.14
C LEU A 129 1.75 0.72 23.46
N THR A 130 2.83 0.77 24.25
CA THR A 130 3.54 2.02 24.53
C THR A 130 4.57 2.32 23.42
N GLU A 131 4.11 2.29 22.17
CA GLU A 131 4.92 2.37 20.95
C GLU A 131 4.32 3.34 19.94
N CYS A 132 5.16 3.88 19.06
CA CYS A 132 4.76 4.81 18.01
C CYS A 132 4.75 4.13 16.64
N ASN A 133 3.66 4.32 15.89
CA ASN A 133 3.61 4.03 14.46
C ASN A 133 4.10 5.24 13.69
N CYS A 134 5.38 5.21 13.28
CA CYS A 134 6.04 6.31 12.59
C CYS A 134 5.62 6.44 11.13
N ASP A 135 5.51 7.68 10.67
CA ASP A 135 5.30 7.98 9.25
C ASP A 135 6.62 7.87 8.48
N ASP A 136 6.60 7.31 7.28
CA ASP A 136 7.80 7.30 6.42
C ASP A 136 8.23 8.74 6.05
N PRO A 137 9.54 9.08 6.09
CA PRO A 137 10.71 8.21 6.30
C PRO A 137 11.24 8.20 7.76
N TYR A 138 10.47 8.68 8.73
CA TYR A 138 10.91 8.83 10.12
C TYR A 138 11.02 7.48 10.84
N SER A 139 11.86 7.43 11.86
CA SER A 139 12.14 6.24 12.65
C SER A 139 12.51 6.57 14.10
N GLY A 140 12.89 5.55 14.86
CA GLY A 140 13.19 5.68 16.29
C GLY A 140 11.95 5.47 17.16
N LYS A 141 12.15 5.41 18.47
CA LYS A 141 11.09 5.10 19.44
C LYS A 141 9.99 6.17 19.48
N HIS A 142 10.37 7.43 19.27
CA HIS A 142 9.47 8.59 19.28
C HIS A 142 9.25 9.19 17.88
N CYS A 143 9.69 8.50 16.83
CA CYS A 143 9.61 8.97 15.43
C CYS A 143 10.33 10.30 15.17
N ASP A 144 11.45 10.52 15.85
CA ASP A 144 12.29 11.71 15.76
C ASP A 144 13.61 11.48 15.01
N GLU A 145 13.94 10.23 14.69
CA GLU A 145 15.16 9.87 14.00
C GLU A 145 14.94 9.83 12.48
N LEU A 146 15.92 10.31 11.72
CA LEU A 146 15.93 10.21 10.26
C LEU A 146 17.16 9.42 9.82
N GLU A 147 16.94 8.17 9.44
CA GLU A 147 17.99 7.34 8.85
C GLU A 147 18.17 7.68 7.36
N THR A 148 19.40 8.03 6.96
CA THR A 148 19.72 8.35 5.56
C THR A 148 19.30 7.22 4.60
N LYS A 149 19.50 5.96 4.99
CA LYS A 149 19.07 4.78 4.22
C LYS A 149 17.56 4.78 3.95
N LYS A 150 16.73 5.08 4.97
CA LYS A 150 15.27 5.14 4.83
C LYS A 150 14.84 6.32 3.96
N ILE A 151 15.46 7.48 4.15
CA ILE A 151 15.23 8.67 3.34
C ILE A 151 15.50 8.36 1.86
N TYR A 152 16.67 7.83 1.54
CA TYR A 152 17.03 7.48 0.16
C TYR A 152 16.09 6.43 -0.42
N SER A 153 15.75 5.39 0.35
CA SER A 153 14.77 4.38 -0.08
C SER A 153 13.40 4.99 -0.39
N TYR A 154 12.89 5.84 0.50
CA TYR A 154 11.59 6.51 0.36
C TYR A 154 11.54 7.39 -0.88
N TYR A 155 12.53 8.26 -1.07
CA TYR A 155 12.56 9.15 -2.24
C TYR A 155 12.83 8.38 -3.53
N ASN A 156 13.70 7.38 -3.53
CA ASN A 156 13.94 6.56 -4.73
C ASN A 156 12.68 5.81 -5.16
N ARG A 157 11.92 5.25 -4.21
CA ARG A 157 10.62 4.62 -4.49
C ARG A 157 9.62 5.62 -5.07
N LYS A 158 9.55 6.83 -4.51
CA LYS A 158 8.64 7.89 -4.99
C LYS A 158 9.03 8.40 -6.37
N VAL A 159 10.33 8.54 -6.64
CA VAL A 159 10.86 8.92 -7.96
C VAL A 159 10.67 7.80 -8.96
N PHE A 160 10.82 6.53 -8.57
CA PHE A 160 10.53 5.39 -9.45
C PHE A 160 9.06 5.38 -9.90
N LEU A 161 8.13 5.73 -9.00
CA LEU A 161 6.71 5.89 -9.34
C LEU A 161 6.46 7.05 -10.33
N LEU A 162 7.22 8.14 -10.21
CA LEU A 162 7.12 9.32 -11.09
C LEU A 162 7.94 9.16 -12.40
N GLY A 163 8.93 8.28 -12.42
CA GLY A 163 9.81 8.00 -13.57
C GLY A 163 9.08 7.72 -14.89
N PRO A 164 8.05 6.85 -14.94
CA PRO A 164 7.33 6.58 -16.18
C PRO A 164 6.61 7.82 -16.76
N LEU A 165 6.33 8.86 -15.97
CA LEU A 165 5.73 10.10 -16.51
C LEU A 165 6.67 10.81 -17.48
N GLY A 166 7.97 10.77 -17.23
CA GLY A 166 8.97 11.30 -18.17
C GLY A 166 9.01 10.52 -19.47
N ALA A 167 8.97 9.19 -19.41
CA ALA A 167 8.94 8.33 -20.59
C ALA A 167 7.63 8.49 -21.40
N ILE A 168 6.48 8.60 -20.72
CA ILE A 168 5.18 8.83 -21.36
C ILE A 168 5.17 10.16 -22.13
N SER A 169 5.90 11.18 -21.68
CA SER A 169 5.98 12.46 -22.41
C SER A 169 6.72 12.36 -23.76
N LEU A 170 7.64 11.40 -23.91
CA LEU A 170 8.42 11.17 -25.13
C LEU A 170 7.65 10.35 -26.18
N ILE A 171 6.72 9.48 -25.74
CA ILE A 171 5.94 8.60 -26.62
C ILE A 171 5.18 9.39 -27.71
N PRO A 172 4.47 10.51 -27.42
CA PRO A 172 3.80 11.32 -28.43
C PRO A 172 4.75 11.91 -29.48
N MET A 173 5.95 12.36 -29.06
CA MET A 173 6.95 12.90 -30.00
C MET A 173 7.47 11.81 -30.93
N CYS A 174 7.78 10.63 -30.39
CA CYS A 174 8.19 9.47 -31.19
C CYS A 174 7.08 9.01 -32.15
N ALA A 175 5.83 8.95 -31.68
CA ALA A 175 4.69 8.58 -32.51
C ALA A 175 4.47 9.58 -33.66
N MET A 176 4.53 10.88 -33.37
CA MET A 176 4.42 11.92 -34.38
C MET A 176 5.55 11.83 -35.42
N TYR A 177 6.79 11.59 -34.97
CA TYR A 177 7.92 11.39 -35.87
C TYR A 177 7.70 10.20 -36.83
N MET A 178 7.27 9.05 -36.31
CA MET A 178 6.98 7.86 -37.10
C MET A 178 5.86 8.09 -38.13
N ILE A 179 4.80 8.82 -37.73
CA ILE A 179 3.71 9.20 -38.65
C ILE A 179 4.23 10.11 -39.76
N CYS A 180 5.07 11.10 -39.43
CA CYS A 180 5.66 12.00 -40.41
C CYS A 180 6.53 11.25 -41.44
N GLU A 181 7.39 10.33 -41.01
CA GLU A 181 8.18 9.50 -41.92
C GLU A 181 7.31 8.63 -42.83
N TYR A 182 6.29 7.97 -42.26
CA TYR A 182 5.38 7.14 -43.04
C TYR A 182 4.71 7.92 -44.17
N PHE A 183 4.19 9.12 -43.88
CA PHE A 183 3.57 9.97 -44.89
C PHE A 183 4.60 10.51 -45.91
N ALA A 184 5.84 10.78 -45.50
CA ALA A 184 6.90 11.20 -46.42
C ALA A 184 7.25 10.11 -47.43
N LYS A 185 7.46 8.87 -46.96
CA LYS A 185 7.72 7.69 -47.82
C LYS A 185 6.56 7.44 -48.77
N LYS A 186 5.31 7.50 -48.28
CA LYS A 186 4.10 7.34 -49.11
C LYS A 186 4.02 8.36 -50.25
N ARG A 187 4.39 9.63 -49.99
CA ARG A 187 4.44 10.66 -51.04
C ARG A 187 5.56 10.42 -52.04
N GLN A 188 6.70 9.90 -51.61
CA GLN A 188 7.81 9.56 -52.49
C GLN A 188 7.44 8.43 -53.46
N VAL A 189 6.84 7.35 -52.96
CA VAL A 189 6.34 6.24 -53.80
C VAL A 189 5.33 6.76 -54.83
N LYS A 190 4.37 7.60 -54.41
CA LYS A 190 3.39 8.18 -55.34
C LYS A 190 4.02 9.04 -56.44
N ARG A 191 5.06 9.83 -56.13
CA ARG A 191 5.77 10.64 -57.14
C ARG A 191 6.53 9.76 -58.14
N VAL A 192 7.20 8.71 -57.66
CA VAL A 192 7.95 7.79 -58.54
C VAL A 192 7.00 6.96 -59.40
N GLY A 193 5.87 6.49 -58.85
CA GLY A 193 4.85 5.77 -59.61
C GLY A 193 4.29 6.58 -60.78
N LEU A 194 3.94 7.85 -60.55
CA LEU A 194 3.47 8.77 -61.61
C LEU A 194 4.54 9.05 -62.68
N MET A 195 5.83 9.07 -62.31
CA MET A 195 6.93 9.23 -63.28
C MET A 195 7.15 7.97 -64.14
N MET A 196 6.88 6.77 -63.60
CA MET A 196 7.01 5.50 -64.31
C MET A 196 5.82 5.23 -65.24
N GLU A 197 4.61 5.65 -64.87
CA GLU A 197 3.40 5.52 -65.70
C GLU A 197 3.52 6.31 -67.01
N GLY A 198 4.18 7.48 -66.98
CA GLY A 198 4.52 8.26 -68.18
C GLY A 198 5.47 7.56 -69.16
N GLN A 199 6.12 6.46 -68.76
CA GLN A 199 7.00 5.65 -69.62
C GLN A 199 6.35 4.36 -70.17
N ASN A 200 5.02 4.19 -70.03
CA ASN A 200 4.24 3.06 -70.59
C ASN A 200 4.71 1.66 -70.13
N ILE A 201 5.29 1.56 -68.93
CA ILE A 201 5.60 0.27 -68.28
C ILE A 201 4.63 0.12 -67.11
N ASN A 202 3.67 -0.78 -67.25
CA ASN A 202 2.67 -1.06 -66.22
C ASN A 202 3.30 -1.83 -65.04
N VAL A 203 3.92 -1.12 -64.11
CA VAL A 203 4.53 -1.70 -62.90
C VAL A 203 3.54 -1.65 -61.75
N GLN A 204 3.21 -2.82 -61.18
CA GLN A 204 2.34 -2.92 -60.01
C GLN A 204 2.93 -2.19 -58.79
N ASP A 205 2.12 -1.34 -58.15
CA ASP A 205 2.48 -0.53 -56.97
C ASP A 205 3.16 -1.32 -55.84
N ARG A 206 2.77 -2.60 -55.66
CA ARG A 206 3.32 -3.50 -54.64
C ARG A 206 4.80 -3.86 -54.85
N LEU A 207 5.27 -3.88 -56.10
CA LEU A 207 6.66 -4.21 -56.42
C LEU A 207 7.58 -3.00 -56.19
N LEU A 208 7.07 -1.80 -56.46
CA LEU A 208 7.76 -0.53 -56.23
C LEU A 208 7.97 -0.26 -54.74
N GLU A 209 6.96 -0.55 -53.91
CA GLU A 209 7.03 -0.41 -52.45
C GLU A 209 8.09 -1.34 -51.82
N LYS A 210 8.28 -2.55 -52.37
CA LYS A 210 9.34 -3.48 -51.94
C LYS A 210 10.74 -3.04 -52.35
N LEU A 211 10.90 -2.45 -53.52
CA LEU A 211 12.20 -1.96 -54.00
C LEU A 211 12.69 -0.72 -53.22
N LEU A 212 11.76 0.15 -52.80
CA LEU A 212 12.09 1.35 -52.03
C LEU A 212 12.32 1.09 -50.53
N ASN A 213 11.78 0.00 -49.97
CA ASN A 213 12.00 -0.38 -48.57
C ASN A 213 13.24 -1.27 -48.35
N ASN A 214 13.83 -1.82 -49.40
CA ASN A 214 15.02 -2.69 -49.35
C ASN A 214 16.33 -1.97 -49.74
N MET A 215 16.30 -0.64 -49.85
CA MET A 215 17.49 0.22 -50.01
C MET A 215 17.82 0.94 -48.71
#